data_AF-A0A7X9CNQ4-F1
#
_entry.id   AF-A0A7X9CNQ4-F1
#
_cell.length_a   1.000
_cell.length_b   1.000
_cell.length_c   1.000
_cell.angle_alpha   90.00
_cell.angle_beta   90.00
_cell.angle_gamma   90.00
#
_symmetry.space_group_name_H-M   'P 1'
#
loop_
_entity.id
_entity.type
_entity.pdbx_description
1 polymer ?
#
loop_
_entity_poly.entity_id
_entity_poly.type
_entity_poly.pdbx_seq_one_letter_code
_entity_poly.pdbx_strand_id
1 'polypeptide(L)'
;MENLSKTYNPKDFENRIYEYWNKNGYFTAHVNKNKKPYTIMMPPPNVTGNLHMGHALYTLQDVLIRWKRMEGYEALWLPGTDHASISTEAKVVEKIKSQGRTKEELGREAFL
;
A
#
# COMPACT_ATOMS: atom_id res chain seq x y z
N MET A 1 2.62 -36.09 14.21
CA MET A 1 3.24 -35.11 13.31
C MET A 1 2.36 -35.01 12.09
N GLU A 2 1.76 -33.85 11.86
CA GLU A 2 1.09 -33.58 10.58
C GLU A 2 2.14 -33.61 9.47
N ASN A 3 1.92 -34.45 8.46
CA ASN A 3 2.80 -34.51 7.29
C ASN A 3 2.58 -33.24 6.45
N LEU A 4 3.67 -32.64 5.96
CA LEU A 4 3.59 -31.54 5.01
C LEU A 4 2.77 -31.95 3.77
N SER A 5 1.89 -31.06 3.32
CA SER A 5 1.16 -31.26 2.07
C SER A 5 2.14 -31.53 0.92
N LYS A 6 1.80 -32.49 0.06
CA LYS A 6 2.59 -32.77 -1.16
C LYS A 6 2.48 -31.65 -2.20
N THR A 7 1.47 -30.78 -2.07
CA THR A 7 1.19 -29.69 -3.01
C THR A 7 1.37 -28.35 -2.31
N TYR A 8 2.13 -27.45 -2.93
CA TYR A 8 2.29 -26.07 -2.48
C TYR A 8 1.01 -25.28 -2.76
N ASN A 9 0.43 -24.69 -1.72
CA ASN A 9 -0.72 -23.82 -1.82
C ASN A 9 -0.47 -22.54 -1.01
N PRO A 10 -0.18 -21.40 -1.67
CA PRO A 10 0.15 -20.15 -0.97
C PRO A 10 -0.99 -19.63 -0.11
N LYS A 11 -2.24 -19.90 -0.51
CA LYS A 11 -3.44 -19.45 0.21
C LYS A 11 -3.53 -20.00 1.63
N ASP A 12 -2.89 -21.13 1.90
CA ASP A 12 -2.93 -21.78 3.22
C ASP A 12 -2.07 -21.05 4.25
N PHE A 13 -1.17 -20.15 3.84
CA PHE A 13 -0.24 -19.51 4.78
C PHE A 13 0.02 -18.02 4.55
N GLU A 14 -0.19 -17.46 3.35
CA GLU A 14 0.13 -16.04 3.06
C GLU A 14 -0.57 -15.09 4.04
N ASN A 15 -1.89 -15.24 4.23
CA ASN A 15 -2.66 -14.42 5.16
C ASN A 15 -2.16 -14.54 6.60
N ARG A 16 -1.87 -15.77 7.05
CA ARG A 16 -1.37 -16.03 8.40
C ARG A 16 -0.01 -15.37 8.64
N ILE A 17 0.91 -15.47 7.67
CA ILE A 17 2.24 -14.87 7.76
C ILE A 17 2.13 -13.34 7.75
N TYR A 18 1.32 -12.78 6.85
CA TYR A 18 1.12 -11.34 6.76
C TYR A 18 0.53 -10.75 8.04
N GLU A 19 -0.50 -11.40 8.61
CA GLU A 19 -1.06 -11.03 9.90
C GLU A 19 -0.02 -11.11 11.03
N TYR A 20 0.76 -12.19 11.07
CA TYR A 20 1.84 -12.34 12.04
C TYR A 20 2.83 -11.17 11.94
N TRP A 21 3.21 -10.76 10.72
CA TRP A 21 4.12 -9.64 10.54
C TRP A 21 3.55 -8.30 10.98
N ASN A 22 2.27 -8.05 10.71
CA ASN A 22 1.59 -6.84 11.16
C ASN A 22 1.46 -6.79 12.69
N LYS A 23 0.99 -7.87 13.31
CA LYS A 23 0.78 -7.95 14.77
C LYS A 23 2.08 -7.77 15.55
N ASN A 24 3.21 -8.22 14.99
CA ASN A 24 4.53 -8.10 15.62
C ASN A 24 5.30 -6.84 15.18
N GLY A 25 4.69 -5.94 14.40
CA GLY A 25 5.31 -4.68 14.00
C GLY A 25 6.55 -4.82 13.11
N TYR A 26 6.73 -5.93 12.38
CA TYR A 26 7.93 -6.11 11.56
C TYR A 26 8.03 -5.13 10.39
N PHE A 27 6.95 -4.44 10.03
CA PHE A 27 6.99 -3.38 9.02
C PHE A 27 7.43 -2.02 9.59
N THR A 28 7.48 -1.89 10.91
CA THR A 28 7.81 -0.63 11.58
C THR A 28 9.33 -0.45 11.67
N ALA A 29 9.81 0.69 11.17
CA ALA A 29 11.18 1.14 11.42
C ALA A 29 11.22 2.01 12.68
N HIS A 30 12.32 1.95 13.43
CA HIS A 30 12.51 2.77 14.63
C HIS A 30 13.75 3.63 14.50
N VAL A 31 13.75 4.82 15.11
CA VAL A 31 14.97 5.64 15.15
C VAL A 31 16.03 4.91 15.96
N ASN A 32 17.08 4.44 15.28
CA ASN A 32 18.18 3.71 15.89
C ASN A 32 19.52 4.34 15.50
N LYS A 33 20.17 5.01 16.46
CA LYS A 33 21.45 5.71 16.24
C LYS A 33 22.62 4.76 15.94
N ASN A 34 22.48 3.47 16.24
CA ASN A 34 23.53 2.47 16.04
C ASN A 34 23.44 1.77 14.68
N LYS A 35 22.40 2.05 13.89
CA LYS A 35 22.20 1.47 12.56
C LYS A 35 22.21 2.54 11.49
N LYS A 36 22.68 2.18 10.31
CA LYS A 36 22.62 3.07 9.14
C LYS A 36 21.18 3.08 8.60
N PRO A 37 20.55 4.26 8.39
CA PRO A 37 19.22 4.34 7.81
C PRO A 37 19.24 3.95 6.33
N TYR A 38 18.18 3.29 5.87
CA TYR A 38 17.90 3.04 4.46
C TYR A 38 16.42 3.26 4.19
N THR A 39 16.08 4.26 3.38
CA THR A 39 14.68 4.65 3.17
C THR A 39 14.32 4.63 1.70
N ILE A 40 13.19 4.00 1.38
CA ILE A 40 12.53 4.12 0.09
C ILE A 40 11.19 4.82 0.32
N MET A 41 10.94 5.92 -0.39
CA MET A 41 9.61 6.52 -0.47
C MET A 41 8.81 5.73 -1.50
N MET A 42 7.69 5.11 -1.07
CA MET A 42 6.79 4.45 -2.00
C MET A 42 6.13 5.54 -2.88
N PRO A 43 6.17 5.44 -4.21
CA PRO A 43 5.38 6.30 -5.08
C PRO A 43 3.92 6.16 -4.67
N PRO A 44 3.26 7.22 -4.18
CA PRO A 44 1.94 7.10 -3.60
C PRO A 44 0.93 6.78 -4.71
N PRO A 45 0.18 5.67 -4.64
CA PRO A 45 -0.90 5.43 -5.57
C PRO A 45 -2.00 6.48 -5.40
N ASN A 46 -2.67 6.81 -6.52
CA ASN A 46 -3.83 7.70 -6.51
C ASN A 46 -4.97 7.06 -5.70
N VAL A 47 -5.63 7.84 -4.84
CA VAL A 47 -6.79 7.42 -4.04
C VAL A 47 -7.97 6.90 -4.89
N THR A 48 -7.96 7.23 -6.19
CA THR A 48 -9.07 6.97 -7.11
C THR A 48 -9.11 5.57 -7.71
N GLY A 49 -8.03 4.78 -7.62
CA GLY A 49 -7.82 3.61 -8.47
C GLY A 49 -7.67 2.29 -7.72
N ASN A 50 -8.22 1.22 -8.32
CA ASN A 50 -7.78 -0.13 -8.00
C ASN A 50 -6.32 -0.32 -8.42
N LEU A 51 -5.53 -1.01 -7.61
CA LEU A 51 -4.15 -1.33 -7.95
C LEU A 51 -4.11 -2.35 -9.10
N HIS A 52 -3.43 -2.00 -10.18
CA HIS A 52 -3.11 -2.90 -11.31
C HIS A 52 -1.68 -3.46 -11.25
N MET A 53 -1.32 -4.37 -12.16
CA MET A 53 0.01 -5.01 -12.25
C MET A 53 1.20 -4.05 -12.25
N GLY A 54 1.07 -2.84 -12.80
CA GLY A 54 2.10 -1.80 -12.66
C GLY A 54 2.48 -1.47 -11.20
N HIS A 55 1.52 -1.48 -10.27
CA HIS A 55 1.79 -1.29 -8.84
C HIS A 55 2.42 -2.54 -8.21
N ALA A 56 2.22 -3.73 -8.79
CA ALA A 56 2.89 -4.94 -8.31
C ALA A 56 4.42 -4.86 -8.47
N LEU A 57 4.92 -3.99 -9.36
CA LEU A 57 6.36 -3.70 -9.46
C LEU A 57 6.93 -3.03 -8.19
N TYR A 58 6.08 -2.50 -7.30
CA TYR A 58 6.52 -2.04 -5.99
C TYR A 58 7.11 -3.18 -5.14
N THR A 59 6.87 -4.45 -5.51
CA THR A 59 7.55 -5.61 -4.93
C THR A 59 9.08 -5.49 -5.03
N LEU A 60 9.63 -4.82 -6.05
CA LEU A 60 11.07 -4.56 -6.13
C LEU A 60 11.56 -3.70 -4.95
N GLN A 61 10.75 -2.73 -4.52
CA GLN A 61 11.06 -1.91 -3.35
C GLN A 61 10.99 -2.75 -2.06
N ASP A 62 9.96 -3.59 -1.92
CA ASP A 62 9.83 -4.51 -0.77
C ASP A 62 11.04 -5.46 -0.65
N VAL A 63 11.51 -6.02 -1.77
CA VAL A 63 12.70 -6.88 -1.80
C VAL A 63 13.94 -6.13 -1.32
N LEU A 64 14.16 -4.89 -1.78
CA LEU A 64 15.30 -4.08 -1.34
C LEU A 64 15.22 -3.74 0.15
N ILE A 65 14.03 -3.44 0.67
CA ILE A 65 13.80 -3.13 2.08
C ILE A 65 14.11 -4.34 2.96
N ARG A 66 13.63 -5.53 2.58
CA ARG A 66 13.93 -6.78 3.30
C ARG A 66 15.41 -7.09 3.27
N TRP A 67 16.04 -6.99 2.10
CA TRP A 67 17.48 -7.22 1.94
C TRP A 67 18.30 -6.28 2.82
N LYS A 68 18.02 -4.97 2.80
CA LYS A 68 18.74 -3.99 3.61
C LYS A 68 18.52 -4.17 5.11
N ARG A 69 17.30 -4.54 5.52
CA ARG A 69 17.03 -4.90 6.92
C ARG A 69 17.85 -6.10 7.36
N MET A 70 18.00 -7.12 6.51
CA MET A 70 18.85 -8.29 6.78
C MET A 70 20.35 -7.95 6.78
N GLU A 71 20.78 -6.96 6.00
CA GLU A 71 22.15 -6.41 6.02
C GLU A 71 22.43 -5.54 7.27
N GLY A 72 21.46 -5.38 8.18
CA GLY A 72 21.61 -4.67 9.46
C GLY A 72 21.25 -3.18 9.40
N TYR A 73 20.72 -2.68 8.28
CA TYR A 73 20.24 -1.31 8.18
C TYR A 73 18.93 -1.13 8.94
N GLU A 74 18.68 0.11 9.35
CA GLU A 74 17.36 0.53 9.78
C GLU A 74 16.54 0.90 8.54
N ALA A 75 15.85 -0.09 7.99
CA ALA A 75 15.16 0.02 6.71
C ALA A 75 13.70 0.48 6.88
N LEU A 76 13.36 1.62 6.27
CA LEU A 76 12.02 2.20 6.21
C LEU A 76 11.50 2.21 4.77
N TRP A 77 10.39 1.52 4.55
CA TRP A 77 9.57 1.73 3.36
C TRP A 77 8.43 2.65 3.74
N LEU A 78 8.42 3.88 3.25
CA LEU A 78 7.42 4.87 3.64
C LEU A 78 6.23 4.83 2.67
N PRO A 79 5.06 4.29 3.08
CA PRO A 79 3.87 4.32 2.26
C PRO A 79 3.18 5.69 2.31
N GLY A 80 2.33 5.95 1.33
CA GLY A 80 1.44 7.11 1.27
C GLY A 80 0.43 6.93 0.15
N THR A 81 -0.58 7.79 0.10
CA THR A 81 -1.57 7.84 -0.99
C THR A 81 -1.68 9.25 -1.51
N ASP A 82 -1.83 9.41 -2.83
CA ASP A 82 -1.95 10.72 -3.46
C ASP A 82 -3.43 11.07 -3.63
N HIS A 83 -3.82 12.24 -3.11
CA HIS A 83 -5.18 12.78 -3.24
C HIS A 83 -5.64 12.90 -4.70
N ALA A 84 -4.71 12.98 -5.67
CA ALA A 84 -4.98 12.90 -7.09
C ALA A 84 -6.13 13.83 -7.54
N SER A 85 -6.14 15.08 -7.04
CA SER A 85 -7.29 15.99 -7.00
C SER A 85 -8.17 15.99 -8.25
N ILE A 86 -7.59 16.20 -9.43
CA ILE A 86 -8.35 16.25 -10.70
C ILE A 86 -8.90 14.88 -11.09
N SER A 87 -8.13 13.81 -10.90
CA SER A 87 -8.59 12.44 -11.17
C SER A 87 -9.72 12.04 -10.23
N THR A 88 -9.63 12.44 -8.96
CA THR A 88 -10.64 12.16 -7.92
C THR A 88 -11.92 12.88 -8.23
N GLU A 89 -11.82 14.18 -8.50
CA GLU A 89 -12.94 15.01 -8.90
C GLU A 89 -13.64 14.46 -10.15
N ALA A 90 -12.89 14.07 -11.19
CA ALA A 90 -13.47 13.52 -12.41
C ALA A 90 -14.32 12.25 -12.14
N LYS A 91 -13.82 11.31 -11.33
CA LYS A 91 -14.58 10.09 -10.98
C LYS A 91 -15.79 10.38 -10.10
N VAL A 92 -15.67 11.32 -9.16
CA VAL A 92 -16.78 11.71 -8.29
C VAL A 92 -17.88 12.39 -9.12
N VAL A 93 -17.51 13.29 -10.04
CA VAL A 93 -18.46 13.95 -10.96
C VAL A 93 -19.14 12.94 -11.88
N GLU A 94 -18.41 11.97 -12.42
CA GLU A 94 -18.99 10.89 -13.25
C GLU A 94 -20.02 10.07 -12.45
N LYS A 95 -19.70 9.72 -11.20
CA LYS A 95 -20.62 9.03 -10.29
C LYS A 95 -21.86 9.86 -9.97
N ILE A 96 -21.72 11.15 -9.69
CA ILE A 96 -22.84 12.07 -9.43
C ILE A 96 -23.75 12.17 -10.67
N LYS A 97 -23.16 12.29 -11.87
CA LYS A 97 -23.90 12.28 -13.14
C LYS A 97 -24.66 10.98 -13.36
N SER A 98 -24.07 9.82 -13.05
CA SER A 98 -24.77 8.53 -13.14
C SER A 98 -25.98 8.42 -12.20
N GLN A 99 -26.02 9.23 -11.14
CA GLN A 99 -27.14 9.34 -10.21
C GLN A 99 -28.16 10.42 -10.64
N GLY A 100 -27.99 11.00 -11.83
CA GLY A 100 -28.90 11.99 -12.40
C GLY A 100 -28.78 13.39 -11.79
N ARG A 101 -27.68 13.69 -11.09
CA ARG A 101 -27.42 15.01 -10.48
C ARG A 101 -26.21 15.67 -11.14
N THR A 102 -26.06 16.98 -10.95
CA THR A 102 -24.87 17.73 -11.41
C THR A 102 -24.05 18.28 -10.24
N LYS A 103 -22.77 18.61 -10.51
CA LYS A 103 -21.87 19.17 -9.48
C LYS A 103 -22.36 20.56 -9.06
N GLU A 104 -22.87 21.32 -10.02
CA GLU A 104 -23.38 22.68 -9.88
C GLU A 104 -24.60 22.72 -8.96
N GLU A 105 -25.49 21.72 -9.04
CA GLU A 105 -26.67 21.58 -8.17
C GLU A 105 -26.31 21.34 -6.69
N LEU A 106 -25.18 20.68 -6.41
CA LEU A 106 -24.76 20.35 -5.04
C LEU A 106 -24.11 21.54 -4.32
N GLY A 107 -23.43 22.42 -5.07
CA GLY A 107 -22.61 23.48 -4.49
C GLY A 107 -21.29 22.95 -3.86
N ARG A 108 -20.40 23.88 -3.49
CA ARG A 108 -19.02 23.54 -3.06
C ARG A 108 -18.96 22.73 -1.76
N GLU A 109 -19.77 23.10 -0.77
CA GLU A 109 -19.71 22.45 0.56
C GLU A 109 -20.23 21.01 0.52
N ALA A 110 -21.26 20.71 -0.26
CA ALA A 110 -21.76 19.34 -0.38
C ALA A 110 -20.92 18.46 -1.32
N PHE A 111 -20.01 19.07 -2.10
CA PHE A 111 -19.12 18.35 -3.02
C PHE A 111 -17.78 17.95 -2.39
N LEU A 112 -17.25 18.73 -1.44
CA LEU A 112 -16.01 18.46 -0.70
C LEU A 112 -16.23 17.49 0.46
#